data_AF-A0A9D4CP10-F1
#
_entry.id   AF-A0A9D4CP10-F1
#
_cell.length_a   1.000
_cell.length_b   1.000
_cell.length_c   1.000
_cell.angle_alpha   90.00
_cell.angle_beta   90.00
_cell.angle_gamma   90.00
#
_symmetry.space_group_name_H-M   'P 1'
#
loop_
_entity.id
_entity.type
_entity.pdbx_description
1 polymer ?
#
loop_
_entity_poly.entity_id
_entity_poly.type
_entity_poly.pdbx_seq_one_letter_code
_entity_poly.pdbx_strand_id
1 'polypeptide(L)'
;MTAWQAYLQTTVSVIVNPFQAYLQTTISVIVNPFQAYLQTTISVIVNPFQAYLQTTVSVILNPFQAYLQTTVSVILNPFQAYLQTTVSVILNPFQAYLQTTVSVILNPFQAYLQTSVSVIVNPFPLRSKVKLATCN
;
A
#
# COMPACT_ATOMS: atom_id res chain seq x y z
N MET A 1 -28.27 10.46 2.24
CA MET A 1 -27.45 10.57 3.46
C MET A 1 -26.02 10.20 3.10
N THR A 2 -25.18 11.19 2.82
CA THR A 2 -23.75 10.97 2.57
C THR A 2 -23.11 10.64 3.93
N ALA A 3 -22.81 9.37 4.17
CA ALA A 3 -22.11 8.96 5.38
C ALA A 3 -20.71 9.60 5.35
N TRP A 4 -20.51 10.65 6.15
CA TRP A 4 -19.20 11.28 6.30
C TRP A 4 -18.15 10.27 6.79
N GLN A 5 -18.57 9.32 7.62
CA GLN A 5 -17.73 8.27 8.16
C GLN A 5 -18.43 6.91 8.03
N ALA A 6 -17.66 5.87 7.74
CA ALA A 6 -18.10 4.48 7.84
C ALA A 6 -17.17 3.71 8.79
N TYR A 7 -17.77 3.00 9.74
CA TYR A 7 -17.09 2.10 10.67
C TYR A 7 -17.68 0.71 10.51
N LEU A 8 -16.86 -0.26 10.12
CA LEU A 8 -17.31 -1.66 9.92
C LEU A 8 -16.32 -2.61 10.59
N GLN A 9 -16.86 -3.46 11.46
CA GLN A 9 -16.03 -4.40 12.23
C GLN A 9 -15.73 -5.67 11.45
N THR A 10 -16.76 -6.44 11.08
CA THR A 10 -16.60 -7.67 10.30
C THR A 10 -17.47 -7.60 9.07
N THR A 11 -16.86 -7.61 7.90
CA THR A 11 -17.60 -7.62 6.64
C THR A 11 -17.01 -8.62 5.65
N VAL A 12 -17.89 -9.29 4.90
CA VAL A 12 -17.48 -10.22 3.84
C VAL A 12 -17.25 -9.45 2.55
N SER A 13 -18.20 -8.58 2.21
CA SER A 13 -18.14 -7.69 1.06
C SER A 13 -18.75 -6.36 1.46
N VAL A 14 -18.05 -5.27 1.18
CA VAL A 14 -18.54 -3.92 1.40
C VAL A 14 -18.23 -3.03 0.21
N ILE A 15 -19.24 -2.24 -0.20
CA ILE A 15 -19.08 -1.13 -1.13
C ILE A 15 -19.62 0.13 -0.46
N VAL A 16 -18.72 1.03 -0.06
CA VAL A 16 -19.06 2.32 0.57
C VAL A 16 -18.12 3.41 0.06
N ASN A 17 -18.65 4.62 -0.14
CA ASN A 17 -17.87 5.82 -0.49
C ASN A 17 -18.04 6.92 0.57
N PRO A 18 -17.59 6.69 1.82
CA PRO A 18 -17.60 7.73 2.84
C PRO A 18 -16.46 8.71 2.61
N PHE A 19 -16.44 9.85 3.30
CA PHE A 19 -15.23 10.68 3.33
C PHE A 19 -14.09 9.96 4.09
N GLN A 20 -14.42 9.27 5.19
CA GLN A 20 -13.50 8.43 5.97
C GLN A 20 -14.05 7.00 6.14
N ALA A 21 -13.21 5.99 5.94
CA ALA A 21 -13.54 4.59 6.17
C ALA A 21 -12.59 3.93 7.18
N TYR A 22 -13.16 3.23 8.16
CA TYR A 22 -12.44 2.40 9.12
C TYR A 22 -13.00 0.97 9.07
N LEU A 23 -12.20 0.02 8.60
CA LEU A 23 -12.59 -1.39 8.48
C LEU A 23 -11.62 -2.27 9.27
N GLN A 24 -12.15 -3.15 10.14
CA GLN A 24 -11.30 -3.92 11.08
C GLN A 24 -10.99 -5.36 10.63
N THR A 25 -11.92 -6.02 9.97
CA THR A 25 -11.74 -7.38 9.45
C THR A 25 -12.60 -7.53 8.21
N THR A 26 -11.93 -7.63 7.06
CA THR A 26 -12.64 -7.66 5.78
C THR A 26 -12.07 -8.66 4.80
N ILE A 27 -12.94 -9.42 4.15
CA ILE A 27 -12.54 -10.38 3.13
C ILE A 27 -12.37 -9.68 1.79
N SER A 28 -13.36 -8.89 1.38
CA SER A 28 -13.31 -8.11 0.14
C SER A 28 -13.86 -6.70 0.36
N VAL A 29 -13.08 -5.69 -0.06
CA VAL A 29 -13.43 -4.28 0.08
C VAL A 29 -13.26 -3.58 -1.25
N ILE A 30 -14.30 -2.85 -1.67
CA ILE A 30 -14.18 -1.83 -2.71
C ILE A 30 -14.71 -0.52 -2.12
N VAL A 31 -13.82 0.38 -1.74
CA VAL A 31 -14.19 1.70 -1.19
C VAL A 31 -13.38 2.78 -1.89
N ASN A 32 -13.89 4.01 -2.02
CA ASN A 32 -13.10 5.14 -2.52
C ASN A 32 -13.24 6.35 -1.58
N PRO A 33 -12.81 6.22 -0.31
CA PRO A 33 -12.89 7.33 0.62
C PRO A 33 -11.76 8.33 0.40
N PHE A 34 -11.88 9.53 0.96
CA PHE A 34 -10.72 10.42 1.03
C PHE A 34 -9.62 9.78 1.92
N GLN A 35 -10.01 9.18 3.04
CA GLN A 35 -9.11 8.46 3.95
C GLN A 35 -9.60 7.04 4.24
N ALA A 36 -8.72 6.05 4.10
CA ALA A 36 -9.00 4.66 4.43
C ALA A 36 -8.05 4.13 5.51
N TYR A 37 -8.62 3.53 6.55
CA TYR A 37 -7.91 2.77 7.58
C TYR A 37 -8.43 1.33 7.55
N LEU A 38 -7.54 0.40 7.25
CA LEU A 38 -7.87 -1.02 7.11
C LEU A 38 -6.98 -1.86 8.02
N GLN A 39 -7.62 -2.54 8.96
CA GLN A 39 -7.01 -3.58 9.76
C GLN A 39 -7.44 -4.93 9.17
N THR A 40 -6.52 -5.89 9.11
CA THR A 40 -6.74 -7.28 8.71
C THR A 40 -7.65 -7.47 7.48
N THR A 41 -7.06 -7.41 6.29
CA THR A 41 -7.82 -7.49 5.04
C THR A 41 -7.27 -8.54 4.09
N ILE A 42 -8.15 -9.38 3.52
CA ILE A 42 -7.71 -10.43 2.59
C ILE A 42 -7.52 -9.85 1.19
N SER A 43 -8.54 -9.17 0.65
CA SER A 43 -8.50 -8.55 -0.67
C SER A 43 -9.05 -7.14 -0.62
N VAL A 44 -8.29 -6.20 -1.18
CA VAL A 44 -8.64 -4.79 -1.14
C VAL A 44 -8.38 -4.11 -2.48
N ILE A 45 -9.39 -3.44 -3.01
CA ILE A 45 -9.27 -2.56 -4.18
C ILE A 45 -9.81 -1.18 -3.78
N VAL A 46 -8.93 -0.20 -3.65
CA VAL A 46 -9.28 1.11 -3.06
C VAL A 46 -8.46 2.21 -3.74
N ASN A 47 -9.08 3.34 -4.06
CA ASN A 47 -8.36 4.52 -4.55
C ASN A 47 -8.56 5.72 -3.60
N PRO A 48 -8.11 5.66 -2.34
CA PRO A 48 -8.28 6.77 -1.43
C PRO A 48 -7.20 7.84 -1.65
N PHE A 49 -7.40 9.06 -1.15
CA PHE A 49 -6.29 10.02 -1.12
C PHE A 49 -5.18 9.53 -0.17
N GLN A 50 -5.56 9.00 0.99
CA GLN A 50 -4.65 8.39 1.97
C GLN A 50 -5.10 7.00 2.38
N ALA A 51 -4.17 6.05 2.42
CA ALA A 51 -4.42 4.67 2.82
C ALA A 51 -3.46 4.23 3.94
N TYR A 52 -4.02 3.66 5.00
CA TYR A 52 -3.29 3.00 6.09
C TYR A 52 -3.75 1.56 6.22
N LEU A 53 -2.82 0.61 6.07
CA LEU A 53 -3.10 -0.83 6.07
C LEU A 53 -2.15 -1.57 7.01
N GLN A 54 -2.70 -2.28 8.00
CA GLN A 54 -1.89 -2.91 9.04
C GLN A 54 -1.50 -4.37 8.71
N THR A 55 -2.44 -5.14 8.16
CA THR A 55 -2.20 -6.54 7.82
C THR A 55 -3.03 -6.90 6.61
N THR A 56 -2.39 -7.15 5.47
CA THR A 56 -3.12 -7.51 4.26
C THR A 56 -2.48 -8.63 3.46
N VAL A 57 -3.33 -9.45 2.84
CA VAL A 57 -2.88 -10.53 1.95
C VAL A 57 -2.69 -9.99 0.54
N SER A 58 -3.73 -9.41 -0.04
CA SER A 58 -3.72 -8.91 -1.42
C SER A 58 -4.29 -7.50 -1.51
N VAL A 59 -3.50 -6.59 -2.06
CA VAL A 59 -3.83 -5.16 -2.12
C VAL A 59 -3.52 -4.58 -3.49
N ILE A 60 -4.51 -3.89 -4.06
CA ILE A 60 -4.35 -3.05 -5.24
C ILE A 60 -4.86 -1.65 -4.89
N LEU A 61 -3.97 -0.67 -4.82
CA LEU A 61 -4.36 0.72 -4.51
C LEU A 61 -3.63 1.72 -5.41
N ASN A 62 -4.30 2.85 -5.69
CA ASN A 62 -3.67 4.01 -6.31
C ASN A 62 -3.88 5.28 -5.45
N PRO A 63 -3.35 5.33 -4.21
CA PRO A 63 -3.57 6.48 -3.35
C PRO A 63 -2.54 7.57 -3.58
N PHE A 64 -2.79 8.80 -3.12
CA PHE A 64 -1.72 9.78 -3.08
C PHE A 64 -0.63 9.35 -2.08
N GLN A 65 -1.03 8.86 -0.90
CA GLN A 65 -0.15 8.36 0.14
C GLN A 65 -0.57 6.97 0.63
N ALA A 66 0.39 6.05 0.72
CA ALA A 66 0.19 4.70 1.21
C ALA A 66 1.14 4.37 2.38
N TYR A 67 0.58 3.87 3.48
CA TYR A 67 1.31 3.31 4.61
C TYR A 67 0.87 1.88 4.85
N LEU A 68 1.80 0.94 4.69
CA LEU A 68 1.53 -0.49 4.78
C LEU A 68 2.50 -1.13 5.80
N GLN A 69 1.96 -1.81 6.79
CA GLN A 69 2.78 -2.43 7.83
C GLN A 69 3.19 -3.86 7.45
N THR A 70 2.24 -4.79 7.38
CA THR A 70 2.53 -6.20 7.06
C THR A 70 1.70 -6.63 5.86
N THR A 71 2.36 -6.94 4.75
CA THR A 71 1.65 -7.27 3.51
C THR A 71 2.29 -8.43 2.76
N VAL A 72 1.46 -9.30 2.18
CA VAL A 72 1.95 -10.45 1.41
C VAL A 72 2.11 -10.11 -0.06
N SER A 73 1.09 -9.54 -0.69
CA SER A 73 1.08 -9.20 -2.12
C SER A 73 0.47 -7.83 -2.35
N VAL A 74 1.24 -6.95 -2.96
CA VAL A 74 0.91 -5.53 -3.08
C VAL A 74 1.21 -5.04 -4.48
N ILE A 75 0.24 -4.36 -5.09
CA ILE A 75 0.42 -3.57 -6.32
C ILE A 75 -0.02 -2.15 -6.00
N LEU A 76 0.91 -1.19 -6.08
CA LEU A 76 0.63 0.21 -5.75
C LEU A 76 1.23 1.16 -6.78
N ASN A 77 0.48 2.20 -7.11
CA ASN A 77 0.97 3.36 -7.86
C ASN A 77 0.73 4.66 -7.08
N PRO A 78 1.36 4.87 -5.91
CA PRO A 78 1.09 6.04 -5.10
C PRO A 78 2.05 7.19 -5.41
N PHE A 79 1.75 8.42 -4.98
CA PHE A 79 2.79 9.45 -4.99
C PHE A 79 3.88 9.11 -3.96
N GLN A 80 3.47 8.72 -2.75
CA GLN A 80 4.37 8.32 -1.67
C GLN A 80 3.97 6.96 -1.08
N ALA A 81 4.95 6.08 -0.89
CA ALA A 81 4.75 4.76 -0.31
C ALA A 81 5.71 4.51 0.86
N TYR A 82 5.19 4.07 2.00
CA TYR A 82 5.94 3.57 3.14
C TYR A 82 5.51 2.13 3.44
N LEU A 83 6.43 1.19 3.30
CA LEU A 83 6.18 -0.24 3.49
C LEU A 83 7.15 -0.81 4.53
N GLN A 84 6.62 -1.42 5.59
CA GLN A 84 7.45 -1.95 6.68
C GLN A 84 7.91 -3.40 6.40
N THR A 85 6.97 -4.31 6.20
CA THR A 85 7.24 -5.72 5.96
C THR A 85 6.39 -6.22 4.80
N THR A 86 7.07 -6.64 3.74
CA THR A 86 6.44 -7.08 2.49
C THR A 86 7.07 -8.36 1.98
N VAL A 87 6.25 -9.29 1.51
CA VAL A 87 6.75 -10.50 0.83
C VAL A 87 6.93 -10.24 -0.65
N SER A 88 5.89 -9.74 -1.33
CA SER A 88 5.92 -9.45 -2.76
C SER A 88 5.27 -8.12 -3.05
N VAL A 89 6.00 -7.23 -3.71
CA VAL A 89 5.49 -5.90 -4.04
C VAL A 89 5.89 -5.44 -5.44
N ILE A 90 4.92 -4.86 -6.15
CA ILE A 90 5.10 -4.11 -7.39
C ILE A 90 4.70 -2.65 -7.09
N LEU A 91 5.65 -1.74 -7.27
CA LEU A 91 5.51 -0.35 -6.84
C LEU A 91 5.98 0.60 -7.95
N ASN A 92 5.11 1.53 -8.36
CA ASN A 92 5.48 2.64 -9.25
C ASN A 92 5.31 4.02 -8.56
N PRO A 93 5.98 4.31 -7.43
CA PRO A 93 5.77 5.55 -6.72
C PRO A 93 6.65 6.70 -7.21
N PHE A 94 6.30 7.94 -6.85
CA PHE A 94 7.29 9.01 -6.93
C PHE A 94 8.38 8.81 -5.85
N GLN A 95 7.96 8.54 -4.61
CA GLN A 95 8.85 8.26 -3.48
C GLN A 95 8.48 6.96 -2.77
N ALA A 96 9.48 6.11 -2.52
CA ALA A 96 9.30 4.84 -1.81
C ALA A 96 10.27 4.71 -0.63
N TYR A 97 9.75 4.27 0.51
CA TYR A 97 10.55 3.79 1.64
C TYR A 97 10.11 2.36 1.97
N LEU A 98 11.04 1.42 1.87
CA LEU A 98 10.79 0.00 2.15
C LEU A 98 11.78 -0.48 3.21
N GLN A 99 11.28 -0.99 4.33
CA GLN A 99 12.15 -1.48 5.40
C GLN A 99 12.57 -2.93 5.15
N THR A 100 11.63 -3.87 5.15
CA THR A 100 11.88 -5.30 4.95
C THR A 100 11.06 -5.83 3.78
N THR A 101 11.75 -6.40 2.80
CA THR A 101 11.15 -6.88 1.53
C THR A 101 11.76 -8.22 1.14
N VAL A 102 10.94 -9.21 0.77
CA VAL A 102 11.47 -10.47 0.20
C VAL A 102 11.67 -10.32 -1.31
N SER A 103 10.65 -9.84 -2.02
CA SER A 103 10.70 -9.63 -3.47
C SER A 103 10.04 -8.32 -3.84
N VAL A 104 10.75 -7.47 -4.58
CA VAL A 104 10.24 -6.17 -5.00
C VAL A 104 10.60 -5.86 -6.46
N ILE A 105 9.59 -5.37 -7.19
CA ILE A 105 9.74 -4.68 -8.47
C ILE A 105 9.36 -3.21 -8.24
N LEU A 106 10.28 -2.31 -8.53
CA LEU A 106 10.18 -0.89 -8.20
C LEU A 106 10.49 -0.02 -9.41
N ASN A 107 9.57 0.88 -9.78
CA ASN A 107 9.83 1.95 -10.77
C ASN A 107 9.71 3.35 -10.16
N PRO A 108 10.59 3.73 -9.19
CA PRO A 108 10.46 4.97 -8.46
C PRO A 108 11.19 6.15 -9.11
N PHE A 109 10.84 7.38 -8.71
CA PHE A 109 11.74 8.53 -8.88
C PHE A 109 12.80 8.55 -7.77
N GLN A 110 12.39 8.28 -6.53
CA GLN A 110 13.28 8.13 -5.37
C GLN A 110 12.90 6.91 -4.54
N ALA A 111 13.88 6.10 -4.15
CA ALA A 111 13.64 4.97 -3.25
C ALA A 111 14.74 4.76 -2.21
N TYR A 112 14.32 4.36 -1.01
CA TYR A 112 15.15 3.87 0.06
C TYR A 112 14.71 2.45 0.44
N LEU A 113 15.65 1.50 0.39
CA LEU A 113 15.43 0.12 0.79
C LEU A 113 16.44 -0.25 1.89
N GLN A 114 15.97 -0.80 3.01
CA GLN A 114 16.84 -1.16 4.13
C GLN A 114 17.26 -2.63 4.14
N THR A 115 16.33 -3.54 3.88
CA THR A 115 16.59 -4.99 3.89
C THR A 115 15.75 -5.64 2.81
N SER A 116 16.44 -6.26 1.86
CA SER A 116 15.81 -6.86 0.68
C SER A 116 16.54 -8.13 0.28
N VAL A 117 15.78 -9.17 -0.09
CA VAL A 117 16.34 -10.43 -0.61
C VAL A 117 16.45 -10.39 -2.14
N SER A 118 15.39 -10.00 -2.84
CA SER A 118 15.36 -9.88 -4.30
C SER A 118 14.76 -8.53 -4.73
N VAL A 119 15.50 -7.77 -5.53
CA VAL A 119 15.13 -6.42 -5.95
C VAL A 119 15.36 -6.24 -7.44
N ILE A 120 14.32 -5.80 -8.15
CA ILE A 120 14.41 -5.24 -9.49
C ILE A 120 13.99 -3.77 -9.41
N VAL A 121 14.89 -2.85 -9.76
CA VAL A 121 14.58 -1.40 -9.82
C VAL A 121 14.79 -0.87 -11.23
N ASN A 122 13.77 -0.24 -11.81
CA ASN A 122 13.86 0.51 -13.06
C ASN A 122 13.37 1.95 -12.84
N PRO A 123 14.25 2.84 -12.35
CA PRO A 123 13.85 4.18 -11.96
C PRO A 123 13.68 5.10 -13.18
N PHE A 124 12.78 6.09 -13.09
CA PHE A 124 12.55 7.03 -14.19
C PHE A 124 13.85 7.82 -14.54
N PRO A 125 14.22 7.93 -15.83
CA PRO A 125 15.46 8.60 -16.23
C PRO A 125 15.30 10.13 -16.15
N LEU A 126 16.26 10.78 -15.48
CA LEU A 126 16.71 12.19 -15.59
C LEU A 126 17.48 12.65 -14.33
N ARG A 127 17.22 12.04 -13.15
CA ARG A 127 17.91 12.34 -11.87
C ARG A 127 17.51 11.44 -10.68
N SER A 128 17.01 10.22 -10.93
CA SER A 128 16.48 9.36 -9.88
C SER A 128 17.55 8.91 -8.87
N LYS A 129 17.14 8.76 -7.60
CA LYS A 129 18.05 8.35 -6.49
C LYS A 129 17.52 7.07 -5.85
N VAL A 130 18.33 6.02 -5.86
CA VAL A 130 18.00 4.74 -5.20
C VAL A 130 19.10 4.41 -4.20
N LYS A 131 18.73 4.24 -2.93
CA LYS A 131 19.63 3.77 -1.88
C LYS A 131 19.22 2.37 -1.44
N LEU A 132 20.12 1.41 -1.62
CA LEU A 132 19.94 0.01 -1.26
C LEU A 132 20.88 -0.31 -0.09
N ALA A 133 20.34 -0.74 1.04
CA ALA A 133 21.06 -1.53 2.01
C ALA A 133 20.59 -2.98 1.85
N THR A 134 21.53 -3.88 1.58
CA THR A 134 21.28 -5.32 1.46
C THR A 134 22.05 -6.01 2.57
N CYS A 135 21.35 -6.66 3.50
CA CYS A 135 21.95 -7.65 4.38
C CYS A 135 21.78 -9.01 3.72
N ASN A 136 22.90 -9.65 3.37
CA ASN A 136 22.93 -11.09 3.08
C ASN A 136 22.94 -11.87 4.40
#